data_AF-A0A6F9BIZ4-F1
#
_entry.id   AF-A0A6F9BIZ4-F1
#
_cell.length_a   1.000
_cell.length_b   1.000
_cell.length_c   1.000
_cell.angle_alpha   90.00
_cell.angle_beta   90.00
_cell.angle_gamma   90.00
#
_symmetry.space_group_name_H-M   'P 1'
#
loop_
_entity.id
_entity.type
_entity.pdbx_description
1 polymer ?
#
loop_
_entity_poly.entity_id
_entity_poly.type
_entity_poly.pdbx_seq_one_letter_code
_entity_poly.pdbx_strand_id
1 'polypeptide(L)'
;MKDLLVDLIDASAAKNPKLMLRRTESVVEKMLTNWMSICMYSYLKETVGEPFFLLLCAIRQQINKGSIDAITGKARYTLNEEWLLRENVEAKPQNINVSFQGCGMDSLVVKVVNTDTICQVKEKILEAFYKNLPFSQWPRAEDVDLGEKKWFASGSNSRILQDLDNTSIPEGASFAMSMKDKRDNTLGRVKDLDTEKYVHLVLPHDEPFENKKSHRQSHRKKVLPEIYLTRLLSTKGTLQKFLDDLFQAILSIPAERPPLAIKYFFDFLEEQADKRGITDPDTLHIWKTNCLPLRFWVNILKNPQFVFDIEKTDHMDACLSDSPTNKLLYAKEIPEYKKRVQCYYKQIHEMAPLSEQEMNAHLAEESWKYRNEFNTNLALTEIYKYAKKYRTQVVSALESNPTAKRTQLHHKFEQVIALVEDNIYECSSEA
;
A
#
# COMPACT_ATOMS: atom_id res chain seq x y z
N MET A 1 -3.10 -26.12 6.84
CA MET A 1 -3.17 -24.81 7.53
C MET A 1 -3.97 -24.91 8.82
N LYS A 2 -5.21 -25.41 8.81
CA LYS A 2 -6.03 -25.59 10.02
C LYS A 2 -5.26 -26.34 11.12
N ASP A 3 -4.63 -27.46 10.79
CA ASP A 3 -3.84 -28.25 11.77
C ASP A 3 -2.70 -27.43 12.39
N LEU A 4 -1.92 -26.72 11.57
CA LEU A 4 -0.85 -25.84 12.06
C LEU A 4 -1.37 -24.68 12.93
N LEU A 5 -2.61 -24.21 12.68
CA LEU A 5 -3.24 -23.19 13.53
C LEU A 5 -3.69 -23.79 14.86
N VAL A 6 -4.22 -25.03 14.85
CA VAL A 6 -4.53 -25.77 16.07
C VAL A 6 -3.26 -25.93 16.92
N ASP A 7 -2.15 -26.35 16.32
CA ASP A 7 -0.85 -26.46 16.99
C ASP A 7 -0.39 -25.12 17.58
N LEU A 8 -0.57 -24.01 16.84
CA LEU A 8 -0.23 -22.68 17.32
C LEU A 8 -1.10 -22.24 18.51
N ILE A 9 -2.40 -22.54 18.47
CA ILE A 9 -3.34 -22.22 19.55
C ILE A 9 -2.96 -23.03 20.80
N ASP A 10 -2.68 -24.33 20.65
CA ASP A 10 -2.29 -25.21 21.75
C ASP A 10 -0.94 -24.80 22.36
N ALA A 11 0.05 -24.48 21.51
CA ALA A 11 1.34 -23.94 21.96
C ALA A 11 1.20 -22.58 22.67
N SER A 12 0.09 -21.87 22.47
CA SER A 12 -0.21 -20.57 23.08
C SER A 12 -1.17 -20.66 24.27
N ALA A 13 -1.60 -21.86 24.69
CA ALA A 13 -2.61 -22.05 25.73
C ALA A 13 -2.24 -21.39 27.08
N ALA A 14 -0.94 -21.32 27.41
CA ALA A 14 -0.45 -20.68 28.63
C ALA A 14 -0.35 -19.13 28.53
N LYS A 15 -0.55 -18.56 27.35
CA LYS A 15 -0.48 -17.11 27.11
C LYS A 15 -1.88 -16.49 27.18
N ASN A 16 -1.94 -15.17 27.29
CA ASN A 16 -3.22 -14.46 27.21
C ASN A 16 -3.87 -14.71 25.82
N PRO A 17 -5.09 -15.28 25.77
CA PRO A 17 -5.78 -15.56 24.51
C PRO A 17 -5.96 -14.33 23.61
N LYS A 18 -6.07 -13.12 24.18
CA LYS A 18 -6.19 -11.86 23.42
C LYS A 18 -4.92 -11.46 22.66
N LEU A 19 -3.80 -12.17 22.86
CA LEU A 19 -2.55 -11.96 22.12
C LEU A 19 -2.42 -12.88 20.89
N MET A 20 -3.32 -13.85 20.73
CA MET A 20 -3.30 -14.80 19.62
C MET A 20 -3.37 -14.06 18.28
N LEU A 21 -2.54 -14.45 17.32
CA LEU A 21 -2.53 -13.89 15.96
C LEU A 21 -2.22 -12.38 15.92
N ARG A 22 -1.66 -11.78 16.97
CA ARG A 22 -1.36 -10.33 17.00
C ARG A 22 -0.19 -9.91 16.10
N ARG A 23 0.78 -10.80 15.87
CA ARG A 23 1.99 -10.56 15.08
C ARG A 23 2.17 -11.67 14.04
N THR A 24 3.18 -11.58 13.18
CA THR A 24 3.50 -12.66 12.23
C THR A 24 4.87 -13.21 12.58
N GLU A 25 4.89 -14.16 13.50
CA GLU A 25 6.14 -14.73 14.05
C GLU A 25 6.27 -16.23 13.72
N SER A 26 5.23 -16.83 13.14
CA SER A 26 5.20 -18.23 12.70
C SER A 26 4.88 -18.37 11.21
N VAL A 27 5.25 -19.53 10.63
CA VAL A 27 4.92 -19.87 9.23
C VAL A 27 3.41 -19.85 9.01
N VAL A 28 2.63 -20.41 9.95
CA VAL A 28 1.18 -20.52 9.78
C VAL A 28 0.46 -19.17 9.79
N GLU A 29 0.94 -18.19 10.56
CA GLU A 29 0.40 -16.83 10.54
C GLU A 29 0.65 -16.14 9.19
N LYS A 30 1.81 -16.39 8.57
CA LYS A 30 2.09 -15.91 7.22
C LYS A 30 1.25 -16.65 6.18
N MET A 31 1.08 -17.96 6.31
CA MET A 31 0.18 -18.74 5.46
C MET A 31 -1.26 -18.23 5.54
N LEU A 32 -1.76 -17.95 6.74
CA LEU A 32 -3.09 -17.37 6.96
C LEU A 32 -3.25 -16.04 6.23
N THR A 33 -2.24 -15.16 6.31
CA THR A 33 -2.25 -13.89 5.57
C THR A 33 -2.33 -14.13 4.06
N ASN A 34 -1.54 -15.07 3.53
CA ASN A 34 -1.57 -15.41 2.10
C ASN A 34 -2.91 -16.04 1.68
N TRP A 35 -3.50 -16.89 2.51
CA TRP A 35 -4.79 -17.51 2.24
C TRP A 35 -5.93 -16.49 2.25
N MET A 36 -5.92 -15.56 3.21
CA MET A 36 -6.84 -14.41 3.18
C MET A 36 -6.65 -13.60 1.89
N SER A 37 -5.41 -13.35 1.45
CA SER A 37 -5.17 -12.65 0.18
C SER A 37 -5.76 -13.38 -1.02
N ILE A 38 -5.60 -14.71 -1.11
CA ILE A 38 -6.16 -15.52 -2.20
C ILE A 38 -7.69 -15.44 -2.19
N CYS A 39 -8.31 -15.76 -1.05
CA CYS A 39 -9.77 -15.81 -0.94
C CYS A 39 -10.46 -14.45 -1.07
N MET A 40 -9.78 -13.37 -0.69
CA MET A 40 -10.34 -12.02 -0.74
C MET A 40 -10.05 -11.28 -2.05
N TYR A 41 -9.23 -11.84 -2.94
CA TYR A 41 -8.83 -11.15 -4.18
C TYR A 41 -10.02 -10.83 -5.09
N SER A 42 -10.91 -11.80 -5.34
CA SER A 42 -12.11 -11.57 -6.17
C SER A 42 -13.01 -10.48 -5.57
N TYR A 43 -13.25 -10.53 -4.25
CA TYR A 43 -14.04 -9.52 -3.54
C TYR A 43 -13.38 -8.13 -3.58
N LEU A 44 -12.06 -8.07 -3.40
CA LEU A 44 -11.29 -6.85 -3.55
C LEU A 44 -11.44 -6.29 -4.97
N LYS A 45 -11.30 -7.12 -6.00
CA LYS A 45 -11.40 -6.70 -7.40
C LYS A 45 -12.80 -6.21 -7.79
N GLU A 46 -13.83 -6.88 -7.30
CA GLU A 46 -15.21 -6.69 -7.77
C GLU A 46 -16.03 -5.71 -6.92
N THR A 47 -15.67 -5.51 -5.66
CA THR A 47 -16.48 -4.70 -4.72
C THR A 47 -15.69 -3.58 -4.07
N VAL A 48 -14.49 -3.88 -3.55
CA VAL A 48 -13.74 -2.91 -2.73
C VAL A 48 -12.78 -2.05 -3.57
N GLY A 49 -12.36 -2.55 -4.73
CA GLY A 49 -11.31 -1.95 -5.56
C GLY A 49 -11.69 -0.58 -6.08
N GLU A 50 -12.92 -0.40 -6.55
CA GLU A 50 -13.43 0.89 -7.03
C GLU A 50 -13.45 1.97 -5.93
N PRO A 51 -14.14 1.80 -4.78
CA PRO A 51 -14.14 2.83 -3.74
C PRO A 51 -12.74 3.07 -3.17
N PHE A 52 -11.87 2.04 -3.14
CA PHE A 52 -10.49 2.22 -2.72
C PHE A 52 -9.69 3.07 -3.72
N PHE A 53 -9.81 2.79 -5.01
CA PHE A 53 -9.16 3.59 -6.05
C PHE A 53 -9.67 5.03 -6.07
N LEU A 54 -10.99 5.23 -5.91
CA LEU A 54 -11.58 6.56 -5.81
C LEU A 54 -11.06 7.35 -4.60
N LEU A 55 -10.87 6.70 -3.45
CA LEU A 55 -10.23 7.33 -2.29
C LEU A 55 -8.79 7.77 -2.60
N LEU A 56 -8.00 6.94 -3.26
CA LEU A 56 -6.62 7.27 -3.65
C LEU A 56 -6.58 8.47 -4.60
N CYS A 57 -7.45 8.47 -5.62
CA CYS A 57 -7.64 9.60 -6.53
C CYS A 57 -8.06 10.87 -5.78
N ALA A 58 -9.01 10.76 -4.85
CA ALA A 58 -9.47 11.90 -4.05
C ALA A 58 -8.35 12.46 -3.16
N ILE A 59 -7.54 11.61 -2.54
CA ILE A 59 -6.36 12.01 -1.74
C ILE A 59 -5.38 12.77 -2.65
N ARG A 60 -4.97 12.18 -3.77
CA ARG A 60 -4.02 12.78 -4.72
C ARG A 60 -4.53 14.13 -5.23
N GLN A 61 -5.78 14.18 -5.69
CA GLN A 61 -6.42 15.40 -6.16
C GLN A 61 -6.47 16.47 -5.07
N GLN A 62 -6.79 16.10 -3.83
CA GLN A 62 -6.91 17.04 -2.72
C GLN A 62 -5.55 17.62 -2.31
N ILE A 63 -4.49 16.80 -2.30
CA ILE A 63 -3.12 17.26 -2.04
C ILE A 63 -2.68 18.23 -3.15
N ASN A 64 -2.91 17.88 -4.42
CA ASN A 64 -2.51 18.66 -5.60
C ASN A 64 -3.21 20.02 -5.76
N LYS A 65 -4.25 20.33 -4.96
CA LYS A 65 -4.90 21.64 -4.96
C LYS A 65 -4.08 22.75 -4.29
N GLY A 66 -3.08 22.39 -3.50
CA GLY A 66 -2.23 23.34 -2.79
C GLY A 66 -0.75 23.17 -3.13
N SER A 67 0.08 24.05 -2.57
CA SER A 67 1.54 23.96 -2.69
C SER A 67 2.08 22.69 -2.03
N ILE A 68 3.03 22.05 -2.71
CA ILE A 68 3.76 20.88 -2.24
C ILE A 68 5.25 21.19 -2.35
N ASP A 69 5.97 21.07 -1.25
CA ASP A 69 7.41 21.23 -1.25
C ASP A 69 8.06 20.01 -1.94
N ALA A 70 8.83 20.23 -3.02
CA ALA A 70 9.36 19.15 -3.84
C ALA A 70 10.48 18.34 -3.16
N ILE A 71 11.07 18.89 -2.10
CA ILE A 71 12.23 18.31 -1.42
C ILE A 71 11.78 17.53 -0.18
N THR A 72 11.06 18.19 0.73
CA THR A 72 10.53 17.59 1.97
C THR A 72 9.23 16.82 1.76
N GLY A 73 8.55 17.02 0.64
CA GLY A 73 7.24 16.45 0.35
C GLY A 73 6.09 17.05 1.16
N LYS A 74 6.34 18.04 2.03
CA LYS A 74 5.29 18.66 2.86
C LYS A 74 4.29 19.41 1.99
N ALA A 75 3.00 19.27 2.30
CA ALA A 75 1.92 19.86 1.49
C ALA A 75 0.97 20.72 2.32
N ARG A 76 0.34 21.69 1.65
CA ARG A 76 -0.69 22.54 2.26
C ARG A 76 -1.90 21.74 2.74
N TYR A 77 -2.33 20.75 1.96
CA TYR A 77 -3.43 19.84 2.27
C TYR A 77 -2.88 18.45 2.53
N THR A 78 -3.16 17.92 3.71
CA THR A 78 -2.74 16.58 4.13
C THR A 78 -3.68 16.07 5.22
N LEU A 79 -3.64 14.76 5.49
CA LEU A 79 -4.24 14.16 6.67
C LEU A 79 -3.22 13.99 7.81
N ASN A 80 -1.92 14.12 7.53
CA ASN A 80 -0.86 13.84 8.48
C ASN A 80 -0.15 15.13 8.94
N GLU A 81 -0.13 15.39 10.25
CA GLU A 81 0.46 16.61 10.83
C GLU A 81 1.95 16.80 10.52
N GLU A 82 2.72 15.71 10.47
CA GLU A 82 4.17 15.75 10.21
C GLU A 82 4.47 16.18 8.77
N TRP A 83 3.52 15.93 7.87
CA TRP A 83 3.60 16.24 6.44
C TRP A 83 2.94 17.58 6.07
N LEU A 84 2.53 18.35 7.09
CA LEU A 84 1.87 19.62 6.89
C LEU A 84 2.90 20.73 6.58
N LEU A 85 2.70 21.42 5.46
CA LEU A 85 3.51 22.59 5.08
C LEU A 85 3.15 23.77 5.98
N ARG A 86 4.10 24.16 6.84
CA ARG A 86 3.92 25.22 7.85
C ARG A 86 4.21 26.61 7.30
N GLU A 87 4.99 26.71 6.23
CA GLU A 87 5.33 27.97 5.59
C GLU A 87 4.10 28.72 5.05
N ASN A 88 4.12 30.04 5.18
CA ASN A 88 3.05 30.90 4.68
C ASN A 88 3.26 31.22 3.19
N VAL A 89 2.96 30.24 2.34
CA VAL A 89 3.11 30.36 0.89
C VAL A 89 1.80 30.82 0.24
N GLU A 90 1.86 31.86 -0.59
CA GLU A 90 0.74 32.36 -1.38
C GLU A 90 0.53 31.47 -2.63
N ALA A 91 -0.32 30.46 -2.49
CA ALA A 91 -0.68 29.53 -3.55
C ALA A 91 -1.77 30.12 -4.46
N LYS A 92 -1.46 30.30 -5.75
CA LYS A 92 -2.38 30.76 -6.80
C LYS A 92 -2.54 29.65 -7.85
N PRO A 93 -3.76 29.10 -8.03
CA PRO A 93 -4.00 28.10 -9.07
C PRO A 93 -3.94 28.77 -10.45
N GLN A 94 -3.26 28.13 -11.39
CA GLN A 94 -3.09 28.59 -12.77
C GLN A 94 -3.51 27.48 -13.74
N ASN A 95 -4.14 27.85 -14.85
CA ASN A 95 -4.47 26.92 -15.92
C ASN A 95 -3.49 27.16 -17.07
N ILE A 96 -2.79 26.11 -17.48
CA ILE A 96 -1.85 26.15 -18.60
C ILE A 96 -2.38 25.30 -19.76
N ASN A 97 -2.16 25.75 -20.99
CA ASN A 97 -2.52 25.00 -22.19
C ASN A 97 -1.30 24.24 -22.69
N VAL A 98 -1.36 22.91 -22.77
CA VAL A 98 -0.20 22.09 -23.12
C VAL A 98 -0.53 21.17 -24.29
N SER A 99 0.32 21.14 -25.30
CA SER A 99 0.31 20.10 -26.36
C SER A 99 1.45 19.11 -26.17
N PHE A 100 1.20 17.81 -26.32
CA PHE A 100 2.24 16.79 -26.25
C PHE A 100 2.52 16.22 -27.65
N GLN A 101 3.72 16.47 -28.19
CA GLN A 101 4.18 15.87 -29.44
C GLN A 101 4.16 14.33 -29.37
N GLY A 102 3.53 13.69 -30.37
CA GLY A 102 3.51 12.23 -30.48
C GLY A 102 2.41 11.53 -29.66
N CYS A 103 1.65 12.25 -28.83
CA CYS A 103 0.60 11.67 -28.01
C CYS A 103 -0.77 11.57 -28.70
N GLY A 104 -0.87 12.03 -29.97
CA GLY A 104 -2.10 11.98 -30.79
C GLY A 104 -3.29 12.82 -30.30
N MET A 105 -3.16 13.47 -29.15
CA MET A 105 -4.16 14.33 -28.53
C MET A 105 -3.91 15.81 -28.84
N ASP A 106 -4.99 16.58 -28.94
CA ASP A 106 -4.94 18.04 -29.00
C ASP A 106 -4.39 18.65 -27.69
N SER A 107 -4.30 19.98 -27.65
CA SER A 107 -3.85 20.69 -26.45
C SER A 107 -4.84 20.50 -25.28
N LEU A 108 -4.34 20.17 -24.10
CA LEU A 108 -5.11 20.02 -22.86
C LEU A 108 -4.91 21.23 -21.93
N VAL A 109 -5.96 21.57 -21.17
CA VAL A 109 -5.86 22.53 -20.07
C VAL A 109 -5.45 21.77 -18.81
N VAL A 110 -4.28 22.08 -18.25
CA VAL A 110 -3.77 21.46 -17.02
C VAL A 110 -3.77 22.51 -15.91
N LYS A 111 -4.29 22.14 -14.73
CA LYS A 111 -4.27 23.02 -13.55
C LYS A 111 -2.98 22.77 -12.75
N VAL A 112 -2.23 23.85 -12.52
CA VAL A 112 -1.00 23.89 -11.73
C VAL A 112 -1.14 24.95 -10.63
N VAL A 113 -0.15 25.04 -9.75
CA VAL A 113 -0.01 26.08 -8.74
C VAL A 113 1.25 26.87 -9.06
N ASN A 114 1.22 28.19 -8.88
CA ASN A 114 2.38 29.07 -9.11
C ASN A 114 3.66 28.67 -8.35
N THR A 115 3.53 27.85 -7.31
CA THR A 115 4.63 27.36 -6.47
C THR A 115 5.04 25.94 -6.84
N ASP A 116 4.55 25.38 -7.95
CA ASP A 116 5.01 24.08 -8.42
C ASP A 116 6.39 24.24 -9.07
N THR A 117 7.28 23.26 -8.86
CA THR A 117 8.50 23.15 -9.66
C THR A 117 8.16 22.70 -11.09
N ILE A 118 9.10 22.86 -12.03
CA ILE A 118 8.93 22.38 -13.40
C ILE A 118 8.73 20.86 -13.41
N CYS A 119 9.43 20.11 -12.56
CA CYS A 119 9.20 18.67 -12.39
C CYS A 119 7.76 18.36 -11.97
N GLN A 120 7.23 19.04 -10.94
CA GLN A 120 5.84 18.87 -10.48
C GLN A 120 4.83 19.24 -11.58
N VAL A 121 5.12 20.26 -12.40
CA VAL A 121 4.30 20.61 -13.55
C VAL A 121 4.32 19.51 -14.62
N LYS A 122 5.49 18.95 -14.94
CA LYS A 122 5.61 17.81 -15.85
C LYS A 122 4.80 16.61 -15.35
N GLU A 123 4.88 16.28 -14.06
CA GLU A 123 4.08 15.21 -13.43
C GLU A 123 2.57 15.45 -13.59
N LYS A 124 2.09 16.68 -13.36
CA LYS A 124 0.67 17.05 -13.53
C LYS A 124 0.22 16.99 -15.01
N ILE A 125 1.11 17.34 -15.94
CA ILE A 125 0.82 17.22 -17.38
C ILE A 125 0.74 15.74 -17.79
N LEU A 126 1.69 14.91 -17.34
CA LEU A 126 1.68 13.48 -17.60
C LEU A 126 0.41 12.83 -17.05
N GLU A 127 -0.02 13.21 -15.85
CA GLU A 127 -1.29 12.76 -15.28
C GLU A 127 -2.49 13.12 -16.16
N ALA A 128 -2.51 14.30 -16.78
CA ALA A 128 -3.61 14.71 -17.66
C ALA A 128 -3.64 13.91 -18.99
N PHE A 129 -2.49 13.69 -19.62
CA PHE A 129 -2.38 13.00 -20.91
C PHE A 129 -2.50 11.47 -20.78
N TYR A 130 -1.99 10.89 -19.69
CA TYR A 130 -1.89 9.44 -19.50
C TYR A 130 -2.93 8.87 -18.51
N LYS A 131 -3.92 9.67 -18.06
CA LYS A 131 -4.94 9.27 -17.07
C LYS A 131 -5.64 7.92 -17.30
N ASN A 132 -5.70 7.45 -18.55
CA ASN A 132 -6.38 6.20 -18.94
C ASN A 132 -5.40 5.03 -19.15
N LEU A 133 -4.12 5.20 -18.83
CA LEU A 133 -3.07 4.19 -18.97
C LEU A 133 -2.54 3.79 -17.59
N PRO A 134 -2.12 2.52 -17.40
CA PRO A 134 -1.44 2.09 -16.18
C PRO A 134 -0.16 2.88 -15.93
N PHE A 135 0.17 3.18 -14.67
CA PHE A 135 1.32 4.03 -14.33
C PHE A 135 2.65 3.46 -14.84
N SER A 136 2.83 2.14 -14.86
CA SER A 136 4.01 1.48 -15.42
C SER A 136 4.31 1.80 -16.90
N GLN A 137 3.34 2.32 -17.64
CA GLN A 137 3.49 2.71 -19.05
C GLN A 137 3.80 4.19 -19.24
N TRP A 138 3.77 4.99 -18.18
CA TRP A 138 3.97 6.43 -18.28
C TRP A 138 5.47 6.73 -18.47
N PRO A 139 5.83 7.72 -19.30
CA PRO A 139 7.18 8.27 -19.26
C PRO A 139 7.39 8.96 -17.92
N ARG A 140 8.63 9.03 -17.46
CA ARG A 140 8.95 9.76 -16.23
C ARG A 140 9.08 11.25 -16.52
N ALA A 141 8.93 12.09 -15.50
CA ALA A 141 9.14 13.54 -15.63
C ALA A 141 10.56 13.89 -16.12
N GLU A 142 11.54 13.04 -15.83
CA GLU A 142 12.92 13.17 -16.30
C GLU A 142 13.09 12.86 -17.80
N ASP A 143 12.20 12.07 -18.39
CA ASP A 143 12.24 11.63 -19.80
C ASP A 143 11.60 12.63 -20.76
N VAL A 144 10.99 13.70 -20.24
CA VAL A 144 10.26 14.69 -21.03
C VAL A 144 10.83 16.10 -20.85
N ASP A 145 10.81 16.87 -21.92
CA ASP A 145 11.12 18.30 -21.93
C ASP A 145 9.83 19.11 -22.03
N LEU A 146 9.79 20.21 -21.26
CA LEU A 146 8.69 21.16 -21.28
C LEU A 146 9.24 22.51 -21.72
N GLY A 147 8.59 23.15 -22.69
CA GLY A 147 8.95 24.49 -23.16
C GLY A 147 7.75 25.28 -23.67
N GLU A 148 7.94 26.54 -24.01
CA GLU A 148 6.86 27.39 -24.54
C GLU A 148 6.48 27.04 -26.00
N LYS A 149 5.17 26.95 -26.29
CA LYS A 149 4.62 26.49 -27.58
C LYS A 149 5.00 27.39 -28.77
N LYS A 150 5.15 28.71 -28.58
CA LYS A 150 5.54 29.66 -29.64
C LYS A 150 6.92 29.37 -30.24
N TRP A 151 7.74 28.55 -29.57
CA TRP A 151 9.15 28.40 -29.89
C TRP A 151 9.52 27.02 -30.46
N PHE A 152 8.68 25.99 -30.22
CA PHE A 152 8.82 24.70 -30.90
C PHE A 152 8.49 24.75 -32.41
N ALA A 153 7.87 25.84 -32.88
CA ALA A 153 7.61 26.07 -34.31
C ALA A 153 8.81 26.68 -35.06
N SER A 154 9.82 27.21 -34.36
CA SER A 154 10.83 28.12 -34.95
C SER A 154 12.19 27.47 -35.26
N GLY A 155 12.38 26.19 -34.94
CA GLY A 155 13.59 25.39 -35.28
C GLY A 155 14.92 25.86 -34.68
N SER A 156 14.98 27.03 -34.03
CA SER A 156 16.21 27.67 -33.58
C SER A 156 15.97 28.29 -32.20
N ASN A 157 16.57 27.72 -31.15
CA ASN A 157 16.44 28.06 -29.72
C ASN A 157 15.08 27.76 -29.06
N SER A 158 14.80 26.47 -28.86
CA SER A 158 13.79 26.03 -27.88
C SER A 158 14.28 26.38 -26.46
N ARG A 159 13.53 27.19 -25.70
CA ARG A 159 13.82 27.41 -24.27
C ARG A 159 13.11 26.33 -23.46
N ILE A 160 13.86 25.27 -23.15
CA ILE A 160 13.43 24.21 -22.24
C ILE A 160 13.40 24.79 -20.83
N LEU A 161 12.29 24.61 -20.13
CA LEU A 161 12.14 24.99 -18.72
C LEU A 161 12.81 23.93 -17.85
N GLN A 162 13.57 24.37 -16.86
CA GLN A 162 14.26 23.49 -15.92
C GLN A 162 14.04 23.96 -14.48
N ASP A 163 14.17 23.05 -13.51
CA ASP A 163 14.01 23.41 -12.09
C ASP A 163 15.16 24.29 -11.58
N LEU A 164 16.33 24.26 -12.22
CA LEU A 164 17.57 24.89 -11.77
C LEU A 164 18.00 26.08 -12.65
N ASP A 165 17.07 26.77 -13.27
CA ASP A 165 17.35 27.98 -14.07
C ASP A 165 16.46 29.17 -13.64
N ASN A 166 16.69 30.35 -14.24
CA ASN A 166 15.91 31.56 -13.96
C ASN A 166 14.53 31.56 -14.67
N THR A 167 13.92 30.40 -14.94
CA THR A 167 12.62 30.33 -15.63
C THR A 167 11.46 30.21 -14.64
N SER A 168 10.53 31.16 -14.71
CA SER A 168 9.23 31.09 -14.02
C SER A 168 8.14 30.75 -15.03
N ILE A 169 7.12 30.00 -14.62
CA ILE A 169 5.95 29.68 -15.45
C ILE A 169 5.13 30.96 -15.68
N PRO A 170 5.02 31.48 -16.93
CA PRO A 170 4.24 32.68 -17.19
C PRO A 170 2.73 32.40 -17.19
N GLU A 171 1.94 33.29 -16.62
CA GLU A 171 0.47 33.16 -16.61
C GLU A 171 -0.11 33.21 -18.04
N GLY A 172 -1.03 32.28 -18.35
CA GLY A 172 -1.71 32.22 -19.65
C GLY A 172 -0.87 31.73 -20.81
N ALA A 173 0.36 31.26 -20.57
CA ALA A 173 1.22 30.70 -21.60
C ALA A 173 0.72 29.35 -22.12
N SER A 174 0.95 29.10 -23.41
CA SER A 174 0.81 27.78 -24.02
C SER A 174 2.16 27.11 -24.06
N PHE A 175 2.23 25.86 -23.60
CA PHE A 175 3.43 25.05 -23.55
C PHE A 175 3.33 23.87 -24.52
N ALA A 176 4.48 23.30 -24.86
CA ALA A 176 4.57 22.01 -25.52
C ALA A 176 5.53 21.10 -24.78
N MET A 177 5.17 19.82 -24.74
CA MET A 177 5.94 18.75 -24.14
C MET A 177 6.40 17.77 -25.23
N SER A 178 7.63 17.29 -25.11
CA SER A 178 8.24 16.31 -26.03
C SER A 178 9.10 15.33 -25.26
N MET A 179 9.32 14.15 -25.82
CA MET A 179 10.29 13.19 -25.28
C MET A 179 11.71 13.75 -25.45
N LYS A 180 12.57 13.50 -24.46
CA LYS A 180 14.01 13.80 -24.59
C LYS A 180 14.67 12.87 -25.59
N ASP A 181 15.59 13.42 -26.38
CA ASP A 181 16.54 12.61 -27.14
C ASP A 181 17.51 11.94 -26.15
N LYS A 182 17.60 10.61 -26.17
CA LYS A 182 18.43 9.77 -25.27
C LYS A 182 19.95 10.01 -25.35
N ARG A 183 20.40 11.12 -25.96
CA ARG A 183 21.83 11.46 -26.16
C ARG A 183 22.43 12.31 -25.04
N ASP A 184 21.63 12.99 -24.22
CA ASP A 184 22.12 13.79 -23.09
C ASP A 184 21.72 13.17 -21.74
N ASN A 185 22.59 12.28 -21.23
CA ASN A 185 22.52 11.75 -19.88
C ASN A 185 23.27 12.67 -18.92
N THR A 186 22.59 13.70 -18.40
CA THR A 186 22.94 14.30 -17.10
C THR A 186 21.81 15.21 -16.65
N LEU A 187 20.96 14.75 -15.74
CA LEU A 187 20.29 15.58 -14.73
C LEU A 187 19.71 14.62 -13.69
N GLY A 188 20.18 14.74 -12.45
CA GLY A 188 19.76 13.89 -11.34
C GLY A 188 18.31 14.14 -10.92
N ARG A 189 17.71 13.13 -10.30
CA ARG A 189 16.37 13.17 -9.72
C ARG A 189 16.25 14.33 -8.72
N VAL A 190 15.19 15.13 -8.78
CA VAL A 190 14.92 16.19 -7.77
C VAL A 190 14.82 15.60 -6.35
N LYS A 191 14.33 14.35 -6.23
CA LYS A 191 14.26 13.59 -4.96
C LYS A 191 15.62 13.13 -4.41
N ASP A 192 16.69 13.16 -5.23
CA ASP A 192 18.05 12.80 -4.81
C ASP A 192 18.94 14.05 -4.63
N LEU A 193 18.35 15.25 -4.65
CA LEU A 193 19.06 16.49 -4.38
C LEU A 193 19.42 16.60 -2.89
N ASP A 194 20.65 17.00 -2.63
CA ASP A 194 21.16 17.28 -1.30
C ASP A 194 20.33 18.39 -0.64
N THR A 195 19.60 18.04 0.42
CA THR A 195 18.73 18.94 1.19
C THR A 195 19.49 20.11 1.82
N GLU A 196 20.83 20.02 1.92
CA GLU A 196 21.68 21.11 2.41
C GLU A 196 22.01 22.12 1.30
N LYS A 197 21.87 21.75 0.02
CA LYS A 197 22.25 22.57 -1.13
C LYS A 197 21.05 23.17 -1.87
N TYR A 198 19.90 22.50 -1.85
CA TYR A 198 18.73 22.90 -2.62
C TYR A 198 17.52 23.10 -1.72
N VAL A 199 16.70 24.08 -2.08
CA VAL A 199 15.53 24.52 -1.32
C VAL A 199 14.39 24.76 -2.29
N HIS A 200 13.17 24.41 -1.89
CA HIS A 200 11.97 24.79 -2.63
C HIS A 200 11.13 25.80 -1.85
N LEU A 201 10.27 25.33 -0.93
CA LEU A 201 9.39 26.18 -0.11
C LEU A 201 9.82 26.21 1.35
N VAL A 202 10.43 25.13 1.84
CA VAL A 202 10.92 25.02 3.23
C VAL A 202 12.39 25.43 3.29
N LEU A 203 12.67 26.62 3.83
CA LEU A 203 14.05 27.08 4.04
C LEU A 203 14.79 26.17 5.04
N PRO A 204 16.08 25.82 4.82
CA PRO A 204 16.91 25.09 5.76
C PRO A 204 17.09 25.92 7.03
N HIS A 205 16.26 25.65 8.03
CA HIS A 205 16.28 26.16 9.40
C HIS A 205 16.81 27.59 9.61
N ASP A 206 15.90 28.56 9.71
CA ASP A 206 15.91 29.45 10.88
C ASP A 206 15.28 28.67 12.05
N GLU A 207 16.02 27.76 12.68
CA GLU A 207 15.78 27.57 14.11
C GLU A 207 16.26 28.88 14.74
N PRO A 208 15.40 29.68 15.41
CA PRO A 208 15.91 30.80 16.16
C PRO A 208 16.96 30.22 17.11
N PHE A 209 18.17 30.76 17.06
CA PHE A 209 19.18 30.56 18.09
C PHE A 209 18.51 30.84 19.45
N GLU A 210 17.95 29.81 20.09
CA GLU A 210 17.67 29.86 21.51
C GLU A 210 19.04 29.99 22.15
N ASN A 211 19.31 31.22 22.60
CA ASN A 211 20.42 31.53 23.47
C ASN A 211 20.59 30.38 24.46
N LYS A 212 21.73 29.69 24.38
CA LYS A 212 22.17 28.64 25.29
C LYS A 212 22.19 29.19 26.72
N LYS A 213 21.03 29.22 27.40
CA LYS A 213 20.89 29.60 28.81
C LYS A 213 19.47 29.34 29.37
N SER A 214 18.97 28.11 29.26
CA SER A 214 18.11 27.52 30.32
C SER A 214 17.79 26.06 30.02
N HIS A 215 18.62 25.18 30.57
CA HIS A 215 18.32 23.76 30.69
C HIS A 215 17.19 23.60 31.72
N ARG A 216 15.93 23.64 31.27
CA ARG A 216 14.68 23.12 31.89
C ARG A 216 13.45 23.88 31.38
N GLN A 217 13.03 23.65 30.15
CA GLN A 217 11.63 23.88 29.76
C GLN A 217 11.09 22.73 28.90
N SER A 218 10.46 21.79 29.62
CA SER A 218 9.22 21.11 29.26
C SER A 218 9.09 20.52 27.83
N HIS A 219 9.12 19.19 27.75
CA HIS A 219 8.39 18.40 26.74
C HIS A 219 6.87 18.60 26.84
N ARG A 220 6.38 19.84 26.74
CA ARG A 220 4.97 20.13 26.45
C ARG A 220 4.84 20.08 24.94
N LYS A 221 4.10 19.07 24.44
CA LYS A 221 3.61 19.06 23.05
C LYS A 221 2.97 20.42 22.77
N LYS A 222 3.63 21.25 21.95
CA LYS A 222 3.08 22.54 21.53
C LYS A 222 1.76 22.25 20.82
N VAL A 223 0.66 22.86 21.27
CA VAL A 223 -0.66 22.70 20.67
C VAL A 223 -0.57 23.14 19.22
N LEU A 224 -1.08 22.33 18.29
CA LEU A 224 -1.07 22.63 16.85
C LEU A 224 -1.86 23.94 16.62
N PRO A 225 -1.25 24.97 15.99
CA PRO A 225 -1.95 26.21 15.66
C PRO A 225 -3.25 25.96 14.88
N GLU A 226 -4.28 26.74 15.19
CA GLU A 226 -5.65 26.57 14.66
C GLU A 226 -5.69 26.53 13.13
N ILE A 227 -4.92 27.38 12.45
CA ILE A 227 -4.84 27.42 10.99
C ILE A 227 -4.45 26.06 10.37
N TYR A 228 -3.56 25.31 11.02
CA TYR A 228 -3.13 23.99 10.54
C TYR A 228 -4.16 22.92 10.87
N LEU A 229 -4.83 23.03 12.03
CA LEU A 229 -5.95 22.16 12.35
C LEU A 229 -7.10 22.31 11.34
N THR A 230 -7.43 23.54 10.92
CA THR A 230 -8.45 23.78 9.89
C THR A 230 -8.06 23.13 8.55
N ARG A 231 -6.79 23.13 8.17
CA ARG A 231 -6.31 22.45 6.95
C ARG A 231 -6.49 20.93 7.04
N LEU A 232 -6.12 20.31 8.17
CA LEU A 232 -6.34 18.88 8.41
C LEU A 232 -7.83 18.53 8.37
N LEU A 233 -8.68 19.31 9.05
CA LEU A 233 -10.13 19.11 9.08
C LEU A 233 -10.78 19.31 7.71
N SER A 234 -10.31 20.28 6.91
CA SER A 234 -10.80 20.51 5.55
C SER A 234 -10.46 19.34 4.62
N THR A 235 -9.23 18.83 4.69
CA THR A 235 -8.81 17.63 3.94
C THR A 235 -9.65 16.42 4.37
N LYS A 236 -9.80 16.20 5.68
CA LYS A 236 -10.65 15.13 6.23
C LYS A 236 -12.08 15.23 5.70
N GLY A 237 -12.71 16.39 5.81
CA GLY A 237 -14.08 16.61 5.37
C GLY A 237 -14.28 16.33 3.88
N THR A 238 -13.29 16.67 3.04
CA THR A 238 -13.33 16.39 1.60
C THR A 238 -13.28 14.88 1.30
N LEU A 239 -12.48 14.13 2.07
CA LEU A 239 -12.25 12.70 1.85
C LEU A 239 -13.26 11.80 2.55
N GLN A 240 -14.06 12.35 3.47
CA GLN A 240 -14.91 11.60 4.39
C GLN A 240 -15.88 10.65 3.66
N LYS A 241 -16.55 11.11 2.59
CA LYS A 241 -17.46 10.27 1.82
C LYS A 241 -16.75 9.07 1.18
N PHE A 242 -15.60 9.30 0.54
CA PHE A 242 -14.81 8.22 -0.08
C PHE A 242 -14.33 7.20 0.96
N LEU A 243 -13.94 7.67 2.15
CA LEU A 243 -13.56 6.82 3.27
C LEU A 243 -14.75 5.98 3.77
N ASP A 244 -15.92 6.60 3.91
CA ASP A 244 -17.14 5.93 4.36
C ASP A 244 -17.63 4.89 3.34
N ASP A 245 -17.58 5.21 2.04
CA ASP A 245 -17.91 4.30 0.95
C ASP A 245 -16.94 3.09 0.93
N LEU A 246 -15.65 3.33 1.15
CA LEU A 246 -14.64 2.27 1.26
C LEU A 246 -14.87 1.36 2.47
N PHE A 247 -15.08 1.93 3.66
CA PHE A 247 -15.35 1.12 4.85
C PHE A 247 -16.70 0.42 4.79
N GLN A 248 -17.69 1.02 4.13
CA GLN A 248 -18.96 0.36 3.85
C GLN A 248 -18.74 -0.84 2.93
N ALA A 249 -17.96 -0.68 1.86
CA ALA A 249 -17.61 -1.79 0.98
C ALA A 249 -16.90 -2.90 1.77
N ILE A 250 -15.83 -2.61 2.51
CA ILE A 250 -15.04 -3.59 3.28
C ILE A 250 -15.88 -4.34 4.34
N LEU A 251 -16.79 -3.65 5.02
CA LEU A 251 -17.56 -4.17 6.16
C LEU A 251 -19.00 -4.53 5.80
N SER A 252 -19.25 -4.93 4.55
CA SER A 252 -20.57 -5.35 4.07
C SER A 252 -20.53 -6.75 3.46
N ILE A 253 -21.69 -7.40 3.41
CA ILE A 253 -21.87 -8.72 2.79
C ILE A 253 -22.75 -8.53 1.55
N PRO A 254 -22.21 -8.68 0.32
CA PRO A 254 -23.03 -8.65 -0.88
C PRO A 254 -24.01 -9.82 -0.88
N ALA A 255 -25.28 -9.54 -1.19
CA ALA A 255 -26.32 -10.58 -1.22
C ALA A 255 -26.06 -11.66 -2.28
N GLU A 256 -25.49 -11.27 -3.43
CA GLU A 256 -25.26 -12.17 -4.56
C GLU A 256 -24.01 -13.05 -4.38
N ARG A 257 -23.02 -12.58 -3.60
CA ARG A 257 -21.71 -13.23 -3.43
C ARG A 257 -21.25 -13.11 -1.98
N PRO A 258 -21.77 -13.96 -1.07
CA PRO A 258 -21.34 -13.96 0.32
C PRO A 258 -19.87 -14.39 0.45
N PRO A 259 -19.10 -13.85 1.42
CA PRO A 259 -17.69 -14.17 1.58
C PRO A 259 -17.50 -15.53 2.29
N LEU A 260 -17.63 -16.61 1.51
CA LEU A 260 -17.59 -18.00 2.01
C LEU A 260 -16.33 -18.31 2.84
N ALA A 261 -15.17 -17.84 2.39
CA ALA A 261 -13.91 -18.06 3.10
C ALA A 261 -13.86 -17.37 4.47
N ILE A 262 -14.44 -16.17 4.59
CA ILE A 262 -14.52 -15.46 5.88
C ILE A 262 -15.43 -16.23 6.83
N LYS A 263 -16.62 -16.64 6.36
CA LYS A 263 -17.56 -17.45 7.14
C LYS A 263 -16.88 -18.73 7.62
N TYR A 264 -16.30 -19.50 6.70
CA TYR A 264 -15.60 -20.74 7.02
C TYR A 264 -14.49 -20.57 8.06
N PHE A 265 -13.68 -19.52 7.93
CA PHE A 265 -12.58 -19.30 8.86
C PHE A 265 -13.05 -18.74 10.21
N PHE A 266 -14.09 -17.92 10.25
CA PHE A 266 -14.64 -17.40 11.50
C PHE A 266 -15.34 -18.50 12.29
N ASP A 267 -16.09 -19.39 11.63
CA ASP A 267 -16.67 -20.57 12.25
C ASP A 267 -15.58 -21.49 12.82
N PHE A 268 -14.46 -21.66 12.09
CA PHE A 268 -13.29 -22.39 12.61
C PHE A 268 -12.72 -21.73 13.87
N LEU A 269 -12.58 -20.40 13.93
CA LEU A 269 -12.08 -19.71 15.13
C LEU A 269 -13.03 -19.89 16.33
N GLU A 270 -14.34 -19.83 16.10
CA GLU A 270 -15.37 -20.09 17.11
C GLU A 270 -15.29 -21.53 17.63
N GLU A 271 -15.23 -22.52 16.73
CA GLU A 271 -15.06 -23.92 17.09
C GLU A 271 -13.79 -24.18 17.92
N GLN A 272 -12.67 -23.52 17.57
CA GLN A 272 -11.42 -23.66 18.33
C GLN A 272 -11.48 -22.99 19.71
N ALA A 273 -12.23 -21.90 19.85
CA ALA A 273 -12.46 -21.24 21.13
C ALA A 273 -13.35 -22.11 22.02
N ASP A 274 -14.45 -22.65 21.48
CA ASP A 274 -15.39 -23.52 22.19
C ASP A 274 -14.71 -24.78 22.71
N LYS A 275 -13.89 -25.44 21.88
CA LYS A 275 -13.09 -26.62 22.26
C LYS A 275 -12.16 -26.38 23.45
N ARG A 276 -11.81 -25.12 23.72
CA ARG A 276 -10.88 -24.70 24.79
C ARG A 276 -11.60 -23.93 25.91
N GLY A 277 -12.93 -23.86 25.88
CA GLY A 277 -13.73 -23.17 26.89
C GLY A 277 -13.54 -21.65 26.92
N ILE A 278 -13.13 -21.05 25.80
CA ILE A 278 -12.96 -19.58 25.68
C ILE A 278 -14.33 -18.96 25.38
N THR A 279 -15.02 -18.52 26.42
CA THR A 279 -16.38 -17.95 26.31
C THR A 279 -16.44 -16.42 26.21
N ASP A 280 -15.30 -15.73 26.40
CA ASP A 280 -15.22 -14.27 26.35
C ASP A 280 -15.42 -13.74 24.91
N PRO A 281 -16.52 -13.01 24.62
CA PRO A 281 -16.82 -12.51 23.28
C PRO A 281 -15.75 -11.53 22.76
N ASP A 282 -15.09 -10.78 23.66
CA ASP A 282 -14.02 -9.86 23.28
C ASP A 282 -12.80 -10.61 22.73
N THR A 283 -12.52 -11.80 23.27
CA THR A 283 -11.40 -12.62 22.80
C THR A 283 -11.64 -13.10 21.38
N LEU A 284 -12.85 -13.61 21.08
CA LEU A 284 -13.25 -14.00 19.72
C LEU A 284 -13.25 -12.81 18.76
N HIS A 285 -13.74 -11.64 19.20
CA HIS A 285 -13.68 -10.41 18.41
C HIS A 285 -12.24 -10.05 18.04
N ILE A 286 -11.31 -10.17 19.00
CA ILE A 286 -9.88 -9.91 18.78
C ILE A 286 -9.29 -10.93 17.79
N TRP A 287 -9.62 -12.22 17.90
CA TRP A 287 -9.13 -13.24 16.97
C TRP A 287 -9.56 -12.95 15.53
N LYS A 288 -10.85 -12.62 15.33
CA LYS A 288 -11.41 -12.20 14.02
C LYS A 288 -10.74 -10.94 13.49
N THR A 289 -10.50 -9.95 14.36
CA THR A 289 -9.83 -8.69 14.01
C THR A 289 -8.37 -8.92 13.61
N ASN A 290 -7.67 -9.77 14.36
CA ASN A 290 -6.28 -10.12 14.13
C ASN A 290 -6.08 -11.02 12.90
N CYS A 291 -7.08 -11.81 12.48
CA CYS A 291 -6.93 -12.71 11.33
C CYS A 291 -7.23 -12.04 9.99
N LEU A 292 -8.19 -11.10 9.94
CA LEU A 292 -8.66 -10.51 8.68
C LEU A 292 -8.39 -8.99 8.60
N PRO A 293 -9.07 -8.09 9.34
CA PRO A 293 -8.84 -6.66 9.22
C PRO A 293 -7.39 -6.23 9.38
N LEU A 294 -6.70 -6.68 10.43
CA LEU A 294 -5.33 -6.22 10.70
C LEU A 294 -4.27 -6.86 9.79
N ARG A 295 -4.54 -8.06 9.24
CA ARG A 295 -3.58 -8.79 8.40
C ARG A 295 -3.75 -8.52 6.92
N PHE A 296 -4.99 -8.50 6.46
CA PHE A 296 -5.33 -8.31 5.05
C PHE A 296 -5.68 -6.84 4.78
N TRP A 297 -6.76 -6.32 5.36
CA TRP A 297 -7.27 -5.00 4.99
C TRP A 297 -6.30 -3.86 5.30
N VAL A 298 -5.74 -3.81 6.50
CA VAL A 298 -4.73 -2.79 6.85
C VAL A 298 -3.51 -2.88 5.92
N ASN A 299 -3.10 -4.09 5.52
CA ASN A 299 -1.98 -4.26 4.61
C ASN A 299 -2.28 -3.74 3.20
N ILE A 300 -3.47 -4.04 2.67
CA ILE A 300 -3.95 -3.54 1.37
C ILE A 300 -4.10 -2.00 1.38
N LEU A 301 -4.71 -1.45 2.43
CA LEU A 301 -4.91 -0.01 2.57
C LEU A 301 -3.59 0.77 2.62
N LYS A 302 -2.55 0.21 3.26
CA LYS A 302 -1.21 0.81 3.30
C LYS A 302 -0.41 0.59 2.02
N ASN A 303 -0.72 -0.45 1.25
CA ASN A 303 0.03 -0.83 0.07
C ASN A 303 -0.89 -0.95 -1.16
N PRO A 304 -1.44 0.17 -1.64
CA PRO A 304 -2.33 0.16 -2.80
C PRO A 304 -1.65 -0.36 -4.07
N GLN A 305 -0.31 -0.29 -4.17
CA GLN A 305 0.49 -0.85 -5.27
C GLN A 305 0.45 -2.38 -5.35
N PHE A 306 -0.06 -3.07 -4.32
CA PHE A 306 -0.34 -4.51 -4.41
C PHE A 306 -1.58 -4.82 -5.27
N VAL A 307 -2.44 -3.83 -5.50
CA VAL A 307 -3.73 -3.99 -6.16
C VAL A 307 -3.76 -3.23 -7.49
N PHE A 308 -3.20 -2.02 -7.49
CA PHE A 308 -3.27 -1.11 -8.63
C PHE A 308 -1.87 -0.77 -9.15
N ASP A 309 -1.77 -0.61 -10.47
CA ASP A 309 -0.59 -0.06 -11.12
C ASP A 309 -0.62 1.48 -11.03
N ILE A 310 -0.20 1.98 -9.88
CA ILE A 310 -0.18 3.40 -9.52
C ILE A 310 1.16 3.80 -8.92
N GLU A 311 1.47 5.09 -8.97
CA GLU A 311 2.57 5.64 -8.21
C GLU A 311 2.23 5.69 -6.71
N LYS A 312 3.10 5.11 -5.87
CA LYS A 312 3.06 5.32 -4.42
C LYS A 312 4.07 6.40 -4.02
N THR A 313 3.57 7.57 -3.64
CA THR A 313 4.38 8.65 -3.08
C THR A 313 4.48 8.53 -1.55
N ASP A 314 5.57 9.02 -0.96
CA ASP A 314 5.77 9.01 0.49
C ASP A 314 4.69 9.81 1.22
N HIS A 315 4.22 10.91 0.63
CA HIS A 315 3.10 11.69 1.19
C HIS A 315 1.80 10.87 1.21
N MET A 316 1.50 10.15 0.12
CA MET A 316 0.32 9.30 0.09
C MET A 316 0.40 8.18 1.14
N ASP A 317 1.59 7.57 1.31
CA ASP A 317 1.82 6.58 2.36
C ASP A 317 1.59 7.16 3.76
N ALA A 318 2.02 8.40 4.00
CA ALA A 318 1.81 9.10 5.25
C ALA A 318 0.33 9.40 5.54
N CYS A 319 -0.47 9.71 4.51
CA CYS A 319 -1.92 9.91 4.64
C CYS A 319 -2.67 8.60 4.94
N LEU A 320 -2.19 7.47 4.40
CA LEU A 320 -2.78 6.13 4.61
C LEU A 320 -2.31 5.46 5.92
N SER A 321 -1.29 6.02 6.58
CA SER A 321 -0.68 5.46 7.79
C SER A 321 -1.41 5.85 9.09
N ASP A 322 -1.23 5.04 10.14
CA ASP A 322 -1.73 5.36 11.48
C ASP A 322 -0.82 6.42 12.13
N SER A 323 -1.41 7.54 12.57
CA SER A 323 -0.70 8.59 13.31
C SER A 323 -1.50 9.00 14.56
N PRO A 324 -0.85 9.48 15.64
CA PRO A 324 -1.56 10.00 16.81
C PRO A 324 -2.55 11.12 16.46
N THR A 325 -2.21 11.96 15.49
CA THR A 325 -3.10 13.04 15.03
C THR A 325 -4.29 12.50 14.26
N ASN A 326 -4.12 11.42 13.48
CA ASN A 326 -5.24 10.72 12.81
C ASN A 326 -6.24 10.17 13.84
N LYS A 327 -5.77 9.67 14.98
CA LYS A 327 -6.65 9.19 16.08
C LYS A 327 -7.53 10.30 16.64
N LEU A 328 -7.00 11.51 16.78
CA LEU A 328 -7.79 12.68 17.20
C LEU A 328 -8.71 13.17 16.07
N LEU A 329 -8.20 13.19 14.83
CA LEU A 329 -8.91 13.67 13.65
C LEU A 329 -10.19 12.86 13.40
N TYR A 330 -10.14 11.54 13.58
CA TYR A 330 -11.25 10.60 13.38
C TYR A 330 -11.95 10.15 14.68
N ALA A 331 -11.65 10.79 15.83
CA ALA A 331 -12.17 10.37 17.13
C ALA A 331 -13.71 10.32 17.20
N LYS A 332 -14.39 11.19 16.45
CA LYS A 332 -15.86 11.27 16.42
C LYS A 332 -16.50 10.15 15.60
N GLU A 333 -15.83 9.66 14.56
CA GLU A 333 -16.34 8.62 13.64
C GLU A 333 -16.04 7.20 14.14
N ILE A 334 -14.98 7.03 14.94
CA ILE A 334 -14.57 5.71 15.47
C ILE A 334 -15.71 4.93 16.15
N PRO A 335 -16.57 5.51 17.01
CA PRO A 335 -17.67 4.75 17.62
C PRO A 335 -18.63 4.13 16.60
N GLU A 336 -18.94 4.85 15.51
CA GLU A 336 -19.82 4.35 14.46
C GLU A 336 -19.14 3.23 13.65
N TYR A 337 -17.86 3.39 13.32
CA TYR A 337 -17.10 2.31 12.66
C TYR A 337 -16.99 1.05 13.53
N LYS A 338 -16.81 1.20 14.86
CA LYS A 338 -16.84 0.05 15.78
C LYS A 338 -18.18 -0.67 15.74
N LYS A 339 -19.29 0.06 15.71
CA LYS A 339 -20.63 -0.52 15.58
C LYS A 339 -20.80 -1.27 14.26
N ARG A 340 -20.28 -0.73 13.15
CA ARG A 340 -20.29 -1.41 11.85
C ARG A 340 -19.49 -2.72 11.87
N VAL A 341 -18.29 -2.73 12.46
CA VAL A 341 -17.49 -3.96 12.61
C VAL A 341 -18.24 -5.02 13.44
N GLN A 342 -18.84 -4.61 14.56
CA GLN A 342 -19.65 -5.52 15.38
C GLN A 342 -20.84 -6.10 14.61
N CYS A 343 -21.54 -5.25 13.84
CA CYS A 343 -22.65 -5.66 12.99
C CYS A 343 -22.19 -6.64 11.89
N TYR A 344 -21.06 -6.37 11.25
CA TYR A 344 -20.46 -7.23 10.23
C TYR A 344 -20.13 -8.63 10.79
N TYR A 345 -19.50 -8.71 11.96
CA TYR A 345 -19.21 -10.00 12.61
C TYR A 345 -20.46 -10.75 13.03
N LYS A 346 -21.49 -10.03 13.48
CA LYS A 346 -22.79 -10.62 13.79
C LYS A 346 -23.46 -11.19 12.53
N GLN A 347 -23.48 -10.46 11.43
CA GLN A 347 -24.04 -10.92 10.16
C GLN A 347 -23.33 -12.18 9.66
N ILE A 348 -21.99 -12.22 9.72
CA ILE A 348 -21.23 -13.43 9.34
C ILE A 348 -21.59 -14.63 10.24
N HIS A 349 -21.70 -14.41 11.55
CA HIS A 349 -22.10 -15.47 12.47
C HIS A 349 -23.50 -16.01 12.14
N GLU A 350 -24.45 -15.13 11.81
CA GLU A 350 -25.83 -15.47 11.44
C GLU A 350 -25.99 -16.12 10.05
N MET A 351 -24.95 -16.10 9.20
CA MET A 351 -24.97 -16.82 7.92
C MET A 351 -25.09 -18.34 8.16
N ALA A 352 -25.72 -19.02 7.20
CA ALA A 352 -25.78 -20.48 7.21
C ALA A 352 -24.36 -21.08 7.30
N PRO A 353 -24.15 -22.11 8.14
CA PRO A 353 -22.85 -22.76 8.26
C PRO A 353 -22.47 -23.39 6.92
N LEU A 354 -21.20 -23.25 6.55
CA LEU A 354 -20.67 -23.79 5.29
C LEU A 354 -20.12 -25.20 5.51
N SER A 355 -20.55 -26.16 4.69
CA SER A 355 -19.99 -27.51 4.76
C SER A 355 -18.55 -27.56 4.23
N GLU A 356 -17.75 -28.55 4.66
CA GLU A 356 -16.42 -28.75 4.10
C GLU A 356 -16.45 -29.04 2.60
N GLN A 357 -17.50 -29.70 2.10
CA GLN A 357 -17.65 -30.00 0.68
C GLN A 357 -17.82 -28.72 -0.15
N GLU A 358 -18.68 -27.80 0.29
CA GLU A 358 -18.88 -26.51 -0.41
C GLU A 358 -17.62 -25.67 -0.40
N MET A 359 -16.92 -25.60 0.75
CA MET A 359 -15.67 -24.85 0.84
C MET A 359 -14.58 -25.46 -0.06
N ASN A 360 -14.46 -26.79 -0.08
CA ASN A 360 -13.49 -27.48 -0.93
C ASN A 360 -13.80 -27.29 -2.42
N ALA A 361 -15.09 -27.27 -2.80
CA ALA A 361 -15.50 -26.97 -4.17
C ALA A 361 -15.10 -25.54 -4.57
N HIS A 362 -15.35 -24.56 -3.70
CA HIS A 362 -14.93 -23.17 -3.92
C HIS A 362 -13.40 -23.03 -4.06
N LEU A 363 -12.63 -23.68 -3.18
CA LEU A 363 -11.16 -23.67 -3.27
C LEU A 363 -10.63 -24.39 -4.50
N ALA A 364 -11.31 -25.44 -4.96
CA ALA A 364 -10.96 -26.15 -6.19
C ALA A 364 -11.19 -25.28 -7.43
N GLU A 365 -12.26 -24.49 -7.45
CA GLU A 365 -12.54 -23.52 -8.52
C GLU A 365 -11.44 -22.44 -8.60
N GLU A 366 -11.09 -21.84 -7.46
CA GLU A 366 -9.99 -20.86 -7.39
C GLU A 366 -8.64 -21.47 -7.81
N SER A 367 -8.37 -22.72 -7.41
CA SER A 367 -7.15 -23.45 -7.81
C SER A 367 -7.11 -23.72 -9.32
N TRP A 368 -8.27 -24.03 -9.92
CA TRP A 368 -8.37 -24.27 -11.36
C TRP A 368 -8.16 -22.98 -12.15
N LYS A 369 -8.78 -21.88 -11.70
CA LYS A 369 -8.71 -20.56 -12.34
C LYS A 369 -7.29 -20.03 -12.50
N TYR A 370 -6.42 -20.26 -11.51
CA TYR A 370 -5.05 -19.72 -11.50
C TYR A 370 -3.95 -20.78 -11.67
N ARG A 371 -4.29 -21.98 -12.15
CA ARG A 371 -3.36 -23.13 -12.20
C ARG A 371 -2.05 -22.86 -12.93
N ASN A 372 -2.09 -22.03 -13.99
CA ASN A 372 -0.95 -21.78 -14.86
C ASN A 372 -0.33 -20.39 -14.70
N GLU A 373 -0.77 -19.63 -13.69
CA GLU A 373 -0.28 -18.26 -13.45
C GLU A 373 1.08 -18.24 -12.74
N PHE A 374 1.45 -19.32 -12.04
CA PHE A 374 2.63 -19.38 -11.20
C PHE A 374 3.58 -20.50 -11.61
N ASN A 375 4.88 -20.21 -11.62
CA ASN A 375 5.91 -21.23 -11.83
C ASN A 375 6.14 -22.05 -10.55
N THR A 376 5.41 -23.15 -10.42
CA THR A 376 5.50 -24.06 -9.26
C THR A 376 6.85 -24.75 -9.13
N ASN A 377 7.53 -25.01 -10.25
CA ASN A 377 8.87 -25.62 -10.24
C ASN A 377 9.88 -24.70 -9.55
N LEU A 378 9.89 -23.41 -9.90
CA LEU A 378 10.77 -22.44 -9.24
C LEU A 378 10.47 -22.33 -7.74
N ALA A 379 9.18 -22.30 -7.36
CA ALA A 379 8.79 -22.28 -5.96
C ALA A 379 9.30 -23.53 -5.20
N LEU A 380 9.19 -24.72 -5.80
CA LEU A 380 9.72 -25.96 -5.22
C LEU A 380 11.24 -25.93 -5.10
N THR A 381 11.95 -25.37 -6.08
CA THR A 381 13.41 -25.18 -6.01
C THR A 381 13.81 -24.27 -4.83
N GLU A 382 13.09 -23.17 -4.60
CA GLU A 382 13.36 -22.30 -3.45
C GLU A 382 13.04 -22.98 -2.10
N ILE A 383 11.96 -23.77 -2.03
CA ILE A 383 11.64 -24.57 -0.83
C ILE A 383 12.72 -25.63 -0.58
N TYR A 384 13.22 -26.28 -1.64
CA TYR A 384 14.27 -27.28 -1.56
C TYR A 384 15.55 -26.71 -0.92
N LYS A 385 15.90 -25.44 -1.15
CA LYS A 385 17.06 -24.81 -0.49
C LYS A 385 16.95 -24.88 1.05
N TYR A 386 15.76 -24.68 1.60
CA TYR A 386 15.52 -24.84 3.05
C TYR A 386 15.57 -26.31 3.48
N ALA A 387 14.94 -27.20 2.70
CA ALA A 387 14.98 -28.63 2.96
C ALA A 387 16.41 -29.18 3.02
N LYS A 388 17.27 -28.78 2.08
CA LYS A 388 18.69 -29.13 2.05
C LYS A 388 19.44 -28.51 3.23
N LYS A 389 19.25 -27.22 3.49
CA LYS A 389 19.92 -26.52 4.60
C LYS A 389 19.65 -27.15 5.96
N TYR A 390 18.43 -27.65 6.18
CA TYR A 390 18.00 -28.27 7.44
C TYR A 390 17.82 -29.80 7.31
N ARG A 391 18.52 -30.45 6.39
CA ARG A 391 18.38 -31.88 6.07
C ARG A 391 18.40 -32.75 7.32
N THR A 392 19.41 -32.62 8.17
CA THR A 392 19.59 -33.47 9.36
C THR A 392 18.46 -33.30 10.37
N GLN A 393 18.01 -32.05 10.59
CA GLN A 393 16.89 -31.77 11.50
C GLN A 393 15.58 -32.34 10.95
N VAL A 394 15.33 -32.21 9.64
CA VAL A 394 14.12 -32.74 8.98
C VAL A 394 14.11 -34.26 9.03
N VAL A 395 15.22 -34.93 8.71
CA VAL A 395 15.32 -36.40 8.78
C VAL A 395 15.07 -36.89 10.20
N SER A 396 15.73 -36.30 11.20
CA SER A 396 15.53 -36.65 12.60
C SER A 396 14.06 -36.45 13.04
N ALA A 397 13.42 -35.37 12.60
CA ALA A 397 12.01 -35.12 12.88
C ALA A 397 11.11 -36.20 12.23
N LEU A 398 11.37 -36.59 10.98
CA LEU A 398 10.64 -37.64 10.26
C LEU A 398 10.83 -39.02 10.90
N GLU A 399 12.01 -39.33 11.46
CA GLU A 399 12.28 -40.58 12.18
C GLU A 399 11.60 -40.62 13.55
N SER A 400 11.51 -39.47 14.22
CA SER A 400 10.86 -39.34 15.53
C SER A 400 9.33 -39.44 15.44
N ASN A 401 8.73 -39.09 14.30
CA ASN A 401 7.29 -39.14 14.10
C ASN A 401 6.84 -40.58 13.71
N PRO A 402 6.01 -41.26 14.53
CA PRO A 402 5.63 -42.65 14.26
C PRO A 402 4.95 -42.88 12.91
N THR A 403 4.09 -41.94 12.48
CA THR A 403 3.37 -42.02 11.22
C THR A 403 4.32 -41.88 10.04
N ALA A 404 5.23 -40.91 10.09
CA ALA A 404 6.23 -40.66 9.04
C ALA A 404 7.26 -41.79 8.92
N LYS A 405 7.67 -42.37 10.05
CA LYS A 405 8.53 -43.55 10.08
C LYS A 405 7.85 -44.77 9.45
N ARG A 406 6.58 -45.02 9.79
CA ARG A 406 5.79 -46.13 9.22
C ARG A 406 5.64 -46.02 7.71
N THR A 407 5.47 -44.81 7.16
CA THR A 407 5.33 -44.56 5.72
C THR A 407 6.66 -44.29 5.00
N GLN A 408 7.79 -44.46 5.69
CA GLN A 408 9.15 -44.33 5.14
C GLN A 408 9.42 -42.94 4.51
N LEU A 409 8.86 -41.87 5.09
CA LEU A 409 9.03 -40.51 4.54
C LEU A 409 10.47 -40.00 4.61
N HIS A 410 11.24 -40.43 5.62
CA HIS A 410 12.68 -40.09 5.72
C HIS A 410 13.46 -40.62 4.50
N HIS A 411 13.21 -41.86 4.07
CA HIS A 411 13.84 -42.44 2.88
C HIS A 411 13.43 -41.70 1.60
N LYS A 412 12.14 -41.35 1.45
CA LYS A 412 11.66 -40.57 0.28
C LYS A 412 12.26 -39.17 0.23
N PHE A 413 12.41 -38.51 1.39
CA PHE A 413 13.06 -37.21 1.49
C PHE A 413 14.52 -37.27 1.06
N GLU A 414 15.25 -38.27 1.53
CA GLU A 414 16.65 -38.51 1.14
C GLU A 414 16.79 -38.82 -0.36
N GLN A 415 15.85 -39.58 -0.93
CA GLN A 415 15.81 -39.84 -2.37
C GLN A 415 15.64 -38.55 -3.18
N VAL A 416 14.78 -37.62 -2.74
CA VAL A 416 14.64 -36.31 -3.40
C VAL A 416 15.94 -35.52 -3.34
N ILE A 417 16.66 -35.55 -2.21
CA ILE A 417 17.94 -34.84 -2.09
C ILE A 417 18.97 -35.40 -3.06
N ALA A 418 19.12 -36.72 -3.13
CA ALA A 418 20.04 -37.37 -4.07
C ALA A 418 19.72 -37.01 -5.53
N LEU A 419 18.46 -37.17 -5.95
CA LEU A 419 18.01 -36.87 -7.31
C LEU A 419 18.24 -35.40 -7.72
N VAL A 420 17.99 -34.47 -6.82
CA VAL A 420 18.18 -33.04 -7.11
C VAL A 420 19.67 -32.67 -7.13
N GLU A 421 20.49 -33.28 -6.29
CA GLU A 421 21.94 -33.05 -6.32
C GLU A 421 22.57 -33.59 -7.60
N ASP A 422 22.23 -34.80 -8.01
CA ASP A 422 22.73 -35.40 -9.26
C ASP A 422 22.37 -34.53 -10.48
N ASN A 423 21.11 -34.07 -10.57
CA ASN A 423 20.67 -33.15 -11.63
C ASN A 423 21.41 -31.79 -11.61
N ILE A 424 21.74 -31.24 -10.43
CA ILE A 424 22.49 -29.98 -10.33
C ILE A 424 23.93 -30.18 -10.81
N TYR A 425 24.57 -31.31 -10.48
CA TYR A 425 25.91 -31.62 -10.94
C TYR A 425 25.96 -31.81 -12.46
N GLU A 426 24.95 -32.45 -13.06
CA GLU A 426 24.83 -32.55 -14.52
C GLU A 426 24.71 -31.16 -15.18
N CYS A 427 23.80 -30.29 -14.72
CA CYS A 427 23.62 -28.95 -15.27
C CYS A 427 24.81 -27.99 -15.05
N SER A 428 25.65 -28.23 -14.04
CA SER A 428 26.85 -27.41 -13.78
C SER A 428 28.11 -27.92 -14.48
N SER A 429 28.08 -29.16 -14.97
CA SER A 429 29.16 -29.78 -15.75
C SER A 429 29.11 -29.48 -17.25
N GLU A 430 28.01 -28.92 -17.75
CA GLU A 430 27.81 -28.52 -19.16
C GLU A 430 28.16 -27.04 -19.44
N ALA A 431 28.84 -26.33 -18.52
CA ALA A 431 29.21 -24.92 -18.66
C ALA A 431 30.69 -24.70 -19.05
#